data_AF-A0A257T2G7-F1
#
_entry.id   AF-A0A257T2G7-F1
#
_cell.length_a   1.000
_cell.length_b   1.000
_cell.length_c   1.000
_cell.angle_alpha   90.00
_cell.angle_beta   90.00
_cell.angle_gamma   90.00
#
_symmetry.space_group_name_H-M   'P 1'
#
loop_
_entity.id
_entity.type
_entity.pdbx_description
1 polymer ?
#
loop_
_entity_poly.entity_id
_entity_poly.type
_entity_poly.pdbx_seq_one_letter_code
_entity_poly.pdbx_strand_id
1 'polypeptide(L)'
;MIHIKDTVVEHGQPRFVLPGDGGVDYVALLTQAVTGGFSGPICVEVSGMVQKQPGYDPVAAAKHAYQNVAPTFAKAGVSRPAVSRTVPVSRDRR
;
A
#
# COMPACT_ATOMS: atom_id res chain seq x y z
N MET A 1 4.05 12.88 0.27
CA MET A 1 3.71 11.45 0.30
C MET A 1 2.21 11.33 0.43
N ILE A 2 1.57 10.38 -0.25
CA ILE A 2 0.15 10.05 -0.04
C ILE A 2 0.10 8.73 0.72
N HIS A 3 -0.62 8.73 1.84
CA HIS A 3 -0.88 7.51 2.60
C HIS A 3 -2.20 6.91 2.12
N ILE A 4 -2.19 5.60 1.88
CA ILE A 4 -3.38 4.86 1.46
C ILE A 4 -3.84 3.90 2.57
N LYS A 5 -5.14 3.91 2.79
CA LYS A 5 -5.91 2.96 3.59
C LYS A 5 -7.01 2.40 2.72
N ASP A 6 -7.66 1.35 3.19
CA ASP A 6 -8.81 0.80 2.51
C ASP A 6 -9.85 0.31 3.52
N THR A 7 -11.09 0.28 3.08
CA THR A 7 -12.24 -0.07 3.90
C THR A 7 -13.22 -0.91 3.11
N VAL A 8 -13.87 -1.84 3.81
CA VAL A 8 -15.10 -2.49 3.36
C VAL A 8 -16.27 -1.96 4.18
N VAL A 9 -17.50 -2.11 3.67
CA VAL A 9 -18.71 -1.88 4.47
C VAL A 9 -19.15 -3.22 5.05
N GLU A 10 -19.10 -3.34 6.38
CA GLU A 10 -19.55 -4.51 7.12
C GLU A 10 -20.68 -4.09 8.06
N HIS A 11 -21.86 -4.72 7.94
CA HIS A 11 -23.06 -4.36 8.70
C HIS A 11 -23.44 -2.86 8.64
N GLY A 12 -23.25 -2.23 7.47
CA GLY A 12 -23.55 -0.81 7.26
C GLY A 12 -22.54 0.15 7.90
N GLN A 13 -21.42 -0.34 8.42
CA GLN A 13 -20.34 0.47 8.99
C GLN A 13 -19.03 0.25 8.25
N PRO A 14 -18.18 1.29 8.12
CA PRO A 14 -16.87 1.13 7.52
C PRO A 14 -15.95 0.32 8.46
N ARG A 15 -15.29 -0.69 7.90
CA ARG A 15 -14.25 -1.48 8.56
C ARG A 15 -12.96 -1.38 7.77
N PHE A 16 -11.85 -1.07 8.46
CA PHE A 16 -10.53 -1.04 7.82
C PHE A 16 -10.05 -2.44 7.44
N VAL A 17 -9.47 -2.54 6.26
CA VAL A 17 -8.78 -3.72 5.71
C VAL A 17 -7.40 -3.30 5.19
N LEU A 18 -6.62 -4.25 4.69
CA LEU A 18 -5.35 -3.90 4.05
C LEU A 18 -5.62 -3.20 2.70
N PRO A 19 -4.78 -2.22 2.30
CA PRO A 19 -4.86 -1.62 0.98
C PRO A 19 -4.93 -2.64 -0.16
N GLY A 20 -6.00 -2.56 -0.95
CA GLY A 20 -6.29 -3.48 -2.05
C GLY A 20 -7.24 -4.62 -1.72
N ASP A 21 -7.64 -4.78 -0.45
CA ASP A 21 -8.69 -5.73 -0.03
C ASP A 21 -10.07 -5.07 0.07
N GLY A 22 -10.16 -3.74 -0.05
CA GLY A 22 -11.41 -3.00 0.02
C GLY A 22 -11.86 -2.46 -1.34
N GLY A 23 -12.62 -1.37 -1.30
CA GLY A 23 -13.30 -0.83 -2.48
C GLY A 23 -12.57 0.32 -3.18
N VAL A 24 -11.39 0.75 -2.71
CA VAL A 24 -10.69 1.90 -3.30
C VAL A 24 -10.19 1.58 -4.70
N ASP A 25 -10.61 2.39 -5.69
CA ASP A 25 -10.06 2.34 -7.04
C ASP A 25 -8.68 3.02 -7.08
N TYR A 26 -7.63 2.22 -6.88
CA TYR A 26 -6.26 2.72 -6.93
C TYR A 26 -5.81 3.14 -8.33
N VAL A 27 -6.42 2.66 -9.41
CA VAL A 27 -6.08 3.11 -10.77
C VAL A 27 -6.55 4.55 -10.95
N ALA A 28 -7.80 4.84 -10.55
CA ALA A 28 -8.34 6.20 -10.55
C ALA A 28 -7.52 7.13 -9.65
N LEU A 29 -7.23 6.69 -8.41
CA LEU A 29 -6.41 7.47 -7.46
C LEU A 29 -5.04 7.82 -8.06
N LEU A 30 -4.32 6.85 -8.60
CA LEU A 30 -2.98 7.06 -9.18
C LEU A 30 -3.04 7.99 -10.39
N THR A 31 -4.01 7.78 -11.28
CA THR A 31 -4.21 8.61 -12.48
C THR A 31 -4.46 10.06 -12.10
N GLN A 32 -5.35 10.30 -11.13
CA GLN A 32 -5.68 11.63 -10.65
C GLN A 32 -4.50 12.29 -9.93
N ALA A 33 -3.78 11.54 -9.09
CA ALA A 33 -2.60 12.05 -8.39
C ALA A 33 -1.54 12.55 -9.39
N VAL A 34 -1.17 11.72 -10.36
CA VAL A 34 -0.16 12.09 -11.37
C VAL A 34 -0.64 13.22 -12.27
N THR A 35 -1.91 13.21 -12.69
CA THR A 35 -2.50 14.30 -13.50
C THR A 35 -2.50 15.62 -12.72
N GLY A 36 -2.67 15.56 -11.40
CA GLY A 36 -2.56 16.70 -10.49
C GLY A 36 -1.12 17.13 -10.17
N GLY A 37 -0.11 16.51 -10.80
CA GLY A 37 1.31 16.86 -10.62
C GLY A 37 1.97 16.17 -9.42
N PHE A 38 1.31 15.21 -8.76
CA PHE A 38 1.93 14.46 -7.67
C PHE A 38 2.94 13.44 -8.23
N SER A 39 4.19 13.53 -7.78
CA SER A 39 5.29 12.63 -8.17
C SER A 39 5.95 11.93 -6.96
N GLY A 40 5.36 12.07 -5.78
CA GLY A 40 5.89 11.51 -4.54
C GLY A 40 5.52 10.03 -4.32
N PRO A 41 5.96 9.45 -3.18
CA PRO A 41 5.63 8.07 -2.85
C PRO A 41 4.17 7.89 -2.44
N ILE A 42 3.61 6.74 -2.82
CA ILE A 42 2.37 6.17 -2.27
C ILE A 42 2.77 5.18 -1.17
N CYS A 43 2.28 5.40 0.04
CA CYS A 43 2.64 4.64 1.22
C CYS A 43 1.44 3.88 1.76
N VAL A 44 1.57 2.56 1.90
CA VAL A 44 0.58 1.70 2.56
C VAL A 44 0.55 2.04 4.05
N GLU A 45 -0.62 2.40 4.56
CA GLU A 45 -0.81 2.65 5.98
C GLU A 45 -1.79 1.64 6.61
N VAL A 46 -1.27 0.62 7.28
CA VAL A 46 -2.12 -0.35 8.01
C VAL A 46 -2.71 0.31 9.25
N SER A 47 -4.04 0.26 9.42
CA SER A 47 -4.70 0.87 10.59
C SER A 47 -4.47 0.06 11.87
N GLY A 48 -4.58 0.73 13.02
CA GLY A 48 -4.53 0.05 14.32
C GLY A 48 -5.64 -1.01 14.49
N MET A 49 -6.78 -0.85 13.81
CA MET A 49 -7.87 -1.84 13.80
C MET A 49 -7.44 -3.17 13.16
N VAL A 50 -6.59 -3.12 12.14
CA VAL A 50 -6.01 -4.31 11.49
C VAL A 50 -4.82 -4.84 12.29
N GLN A 51 -3.92 -3.95 12.74
CA GLN A 51 -2.71 -4.34 13.49
C GLN A 51 -3.02 -5.03 14.83
N LYS A 52 -4.16 -4.70 15.46
CA LYS A 52 -4.57 -5.27 16.75
C LYS A 52 -5.30 -6.63 16.61
N GLN A 53 -5.53 -7.13 15.41
CA GLN A 53 -6.19 -8.42 15.23
C GLN A 53 -5.29 -9.58 15.69
N PRO A 54 -5.85 -10.63 16.31
CA PRO A 54 -5.10 -11.83 16.65
C PRO A 54 -4.42 -12.42 15.42
N GLY A 55 -3.13 -12.78 15.54
CA GLY A 55 -2.37 -13.38 14.45
C GLY A 55 -1.88 -12.40 13.38
N TYR A 56 -1.94 -11.09 13.62
CA TYR A 56 -1.36 -10.10 12.71
C TYR A 56 0.16 -10.30 12.53
N ASP A 57 0.58 -10.50 11.27
CA ASP A 57 1.99 -10.51 10.86
C ASP A 57 2.27 -9.25 10.01
N PRO A 58 3.12 -8.32 10.48
CA PRO A 58 3.42 -7.08 9.76
C PRO A 58 4.13 -7.32 8.42
N VAL A 59 4.96 -8.36 8.31
CA VAL A 59 5.70 -8.67 7.06
C VAL A 59 4.75 -9.27 6.04
N ALA A 60 3.89 -10.21 6.46
CA ALA A 60 2.86 -10.76 5.59
C ALA A 60 1.90 -9.67 5.11
N ALA A 61 1.44 -8.81 6.01
CA ALA A 61 0.56 -7.68 5.67
C ALA A 61 1.19 -6.72 4.65
N ALA A 62 2.46 -6.36 4.85
CA ALA A 62 3.18 -5.49 3.91
C ALA A 62 3.33 -6.12 2.52
N LYS A 63 3.67 -7.42 2.45
CA LYS A 63 3.76 -8.16 1.19
C LYS A 63 2.42 -8.22 0.47
N HIS A 64 1.36 -8.55 1.21
CA HIS A 64 -0.01 -8.65 0.68
C HIS A 64 -0.50 -7.32 0.10
N ALA A 65 -0.40 -6.24 0.88
CA ALA A 65 -0.78 -4.91 0.41
C ALA A 65 0.06 -4.47 -0.81
N TYR A 66 1.37 -4.76 -0.83
CA TYR A 66 2.20 -4.50 -1.99
C TYR A 66 1.74 -5.31 -3.22
N GLN A 67 1.45 -6.60 -3.06
CA GLN A 67 0.98 -7.47 -4.14
C GLN A 67 -0.35 -6.99 -4.73
N ASN A 68 -1.23 -6.43 -3.91
CA ASN A 68 -2.52 -5.91 -4.38
C ASN A 68 -2.41 -4.54 -5.05
N VAL A 69 -1.61 -3.62 -4.48
CA VAL A 69 -1.53 -2.23 -4.97
C VAL A 69 -0.49 -2.06 -6.08
N ALA A 70 0.66 -2.73 -6.03
CA ALA A 70 1.72 -2.56 -7.03
C ALA A 70 1.27 -2.76 -8.50
N PRO A 71 0.41 -3.74 -8.83
CA PRO A 71 -0.07 -3.92 -10.20
C PRO A 71 -0.92 -2.75 -10.73
N THR A 72 -1.54 -1.95 -9.84
CA THR A 72 -2.41 -0.84 -10.26
C THR A 72 -1.62 0.31 -10.87
N PHE A 73 -0.34 0.46 -10.52
CA PHE A 73 0.57 1.41 -11.18
C PHE A 73 0.73 1.11 -12.66
N ALA A 74 0.95 -0.16 -13.02
CA ALA A 74 1.04 -0.56 -14.42
C ALA A 74 -0.28 -0.34 -15.17
N LYS A 75 -1.41 -0.66 -14.53
CA LYS A 75 -2.75 -0.41 -15.08
C LYS A 75 -3.04 1.08 -15.28
N ALA A 76 -2.54 1.94 -14.40
CA ALA A 76 -2.66 3.39 -14.49
C ALA A 76 -1.63 4.02 -15.45
N GLY A 77 -0.73 3.24 -16.05
CA GLY A 77 0.36 3.77 -16.88
C GLY A 77 1.40 4.58 -16.08
N VAL A 78 1.43 4.44 -14.76
CA VAL A 78 2.33 5.19 -13.87
C VAL A 78 3.62 4.39 -13.66
N SER A 79 4.75 4.98 -14.09
CA SER A 79 6.07 4.39 -13.88
C SER A 79 6.51 4.47 -12.41
N ARG A 80 7.08 3.39 -11.90
CA ARG A 80 7.72 3.35 -10.57
C ARG A 80 9.24 3.36 -10.74
N PRO A 81 10.00 4.07 -9.88
CA PRO A 81 11.45 4.01 -9.92
C PRO A 81 11.94 2.56 -9.81
N ALA A 82 12.94 2.20 -10.60
CA ALA A 82 13.58 0.90 -10.48
C ALA A 82 14.24 0.79 -9.10
N VAL A 83 14.01 -0.33 -8.41
CA VAL A 83 14.67 -0.59 -7.13
C VAL A 83 16.14 -0.95 -7.42
N SER A 84 17.07 -0.02 -7.18
CA SER A 84 18.48 -0.37 -7.15
C SER A 84 18.75 -1.24 -5.91
N ARG A 85 19.03 -2.54 -6.11
CA ARG A 85 19.32 -3.50 -5.03
C ARG A 85 20.76 -3.37 -4.47
N THR A 86 21.24 -2.15 -4.26
CA THR A 86 22.49 -1.90 -3.54
C THR A 86 22.18 -1.51 -2.10
N VAL A 87 21.85 -2.50 -1.27
CA VAL A 87 22.04 -2.40 0.17
C VAL A 87 23.02 -3.50 0.55
N PRO A 88 24.30 -3.17 0.86
CA PRO A 88 25.16 -4.14 1.50
C PRO A 88 24.54 -4.45 2.87
N VAL A 89 24.15 -5.70 3.09
CA VAL A 89 23.86 -6.19 4.43
C VAL A 89 25.19 -6.13 5.19
N SER A 90 25.39 -5.09 6.00
CA SER A 90 26.48 -5.11 6.97
C SER A 90 26.11 -6.19 7.99
N ARG A 91 26.70 -7.37 7.82
CA ARG A 91 26.90 -8.26 8.97
C ARG A 91 27.75 -7.49 9.97
N ASP A 92 27.39 -7.63 11.24
CA ASP A 92 28.08 -7.13 12.43
C ASP A 92 27.63 -5.77 12.97
N ARG A 93 26.78 -5.82 13.99
CA ARG A 93 27.16 -5.28 15.30
C ARG A 93 26.74 -6.27 16.39
N ARG A 94 27.78 -6.82 17.03
CA ARG A 94 27.83 -7.48 18.34
C ARG A 94 26.63 -7.24 19.27
#